data_AF-A0AB37MSM5-F1
#
_entry.id   AF-A0AB37MSM5-F1
#
_cell.length_a   1.000
_cell.length_b   1.000
_cell.length_c   1.000
_cell.angle_alpha   90.00
_cell.angle_beta   90.00
_cell.angle_gamma   90.00
#
_symmetry.space_group_name_H-M   'P 1'
#
loop_
_entity.id
_entity.type
_entity.pdbx_description
1 polymer ?
#
loop_
_entity_poly.entity_id
_entity_poly.type
_entity_poly.pdbx_seq_one_letter_code
_entity_poly.pdbx_strand_id
1 'polypeptide(L)'
;MSETHSSIMARLMPLYEMAPERFMAFYDAVYLMCVDLPEGCRFRISDRCREKDLELFRDIVKTLIAEQPYDKYAGQLELSDDMEYVRRTTGFKPSGNRFIPKWRKG
;
A
#
# COMPACT_ATOMS: atom_id res chain seq x y z
N MET A 1 4.53 12.95 16.66
CA MET A 1 3.28 13.37 15.98
C MET A 1 3.06 12.39 14.84
N SER A 2 1.84 11.84 14.69
CA SER A 2 1.50 11.05 13.52
C SER A 2 1.58 11.95 12.29
N GLU A 3 2.36 11.55 11.30
CA GLU A 3 2.45 12.27 10.05
C GLU A 3 1.08 12.34 9.36
N THR A 4 0.71 13.51 8.84
CA THR A 4 -0.60 13.72 8.22
C THR A 4 -0.50 13.66 6.70
N HIS A 5 -1.60 13.31 6.02
CA HIS A 5 -1.68 13.35 4.56
C HIS A 5 -1.29 14.74 4.01
N SER A 6 -1.77 15.81 4.65
CA SER A 6 -1.40 17.19 4.29
C SER A 6 0.11 17.45 4.40
N SER A 7 0.78 16.95 5.44
CA SER A 7 2.25 17.11 5.56
C SER A 7 3.04 16.34 4.50
N ILE A 8 2.51 15.20 4.03
CA ILE A 8 3.13 14.44 2.95
C ILE A 8 2.95 15.19 1.63
N MET A 9 1.73 15.69 1.35
CA MET A 9 1.46 16.50 0.16
C MET A 9 2.33 17.74 0.09
N ALA A 10 2.60 18.40 1.22
CA ALA A 10 3.50 19.56 1.26
C ALA A 10 4.94 19.24 0.82
N ARG A 11 5.39 17.98 0.92
CA ARG A 11 6.69 17.53 0.41
C ARG A 11 6.64 17.06 -1.04
N LEU A 12 5.53 16.45 -1.46
CA LEU A 12 5.37 15.92 -2.82
C LEU A 12 5.08 17.03 -3.84
N MET A 13 4.27 18.02 -3.50
CA MET A 13 3.84 19.08 -4.43
C MET A 13 5.01 19.85 -5.07
N PRO A 14 6.04 20.30 -4.32
CA PRO A 14 7.19 20.99 -4.93
C PRO A 14 7.97 20.11 -5.90
N LEU A 15 8.06 18.80 -5.64
CA LEU A 15 8.76 17.87 -6.53
C LEU A 15 7.99 17.67 -7.84
N TYR A 16 6.67 17.57 -7.75
CA TYR A 16 5.79 17.54 -8.91
C TYR A 16 5.89 18.83 -9.72
N GLU A 17 5.79 20.01 -9.09
CA GLU A 17 5.88 21.30 -9.78
C GLU A 17 7.23 21.53 -10.46
N MET A 18 8.33 21.08 -9.84
CA MET A 18 9.67 21.25 -10.37
C MET A 18 9.95 20.36 -11.59
N ALA A 19 9.45 19.12 -11.60
CA ALA A 19 9.68 18.18 -12.70
C ALA A 19 8.50 17.19 -12.84
N PRO A 20 7.35 17.61 -13.39
CA PRO A 20 6.12 16.83 -13.37
C PRO A 20 6.27 15.46 -14.02
N GLU A 21 6.87 15.39 -15.20
CA GLU A 21 7.03 14.13 -15.95
C GLU A 21 7.92 13.13 -15.21
N ARG A 22 9.02 13.60 -14.60
CA ARG A 22 9.95 12.74 -13.86
C ARG A 22 9.32 12.26 -12.55
N PHE A 23 8.61 13.16 -11.86
CA PHE A 23 7.88 12.81 -10.65
C PHE A 23 6.81 11.77 -10.94
N MET A 24 5.97 11.99 -11.96
CA MET A 24 4.91 11.07 -12.33
C MET A 24 5.45 9.72 -12.79
N ALA A 25 6.55 9.67 -13.56
CA ALA A 25 7.18 8.41 -13.92
C ALA A 25 7.63 7.60 -12.69
N PHE A 26 8.14 8.26 -11.65
CA PHE A 26 8.51 7.60 -10.40
C PHE A 26 7.27 7.19 -9.60
N TYR A 27 6.28 8.09 -9.49
CA TYR A 27 5.00 7.83 -8.82
C TYR A 27 4.29 6.62 -9.42
N ASP A 28 4.16 6.56 -10.74
CA ASP A 28 3.49 5.48 -11.46
C ASP A 28 4.20 4.15 -11.24
N ALA A 29 5.54 4.14 -11.20
CA ALA A 29 6.30 2.94 -10.89
C ALA A 29 6.02 2.43 -9.46
N VAL A 30 5.96 3.33 -8.47
CA VAL A 30 5.60 2.99 -7.09
C VAL A 30 4.16 2.52 -6.98
N TYR A 31 3.24 3.20 -7.66
CA TYR A 31 1.83 2.86 -7.74
C TYR A 31 1.63 1.43 -8.26
N LEU A 32 2.23 1.10 -9.41
CA LEU A 32 2.14 -0.24 -10.01
C LEU A 32 2.71 -1.30 -9.08
N MET A 33 3.86 -1.05 -8.43
CA MET A 33 4.42 -1.98 -7.44
C MET A 33 3.47 -2.25 -6.26
N CYS A 34 2.70 -1.25 -5.83
CA CYS A 34 1.77 -1.37 -4.71
C CYS A 34 0.42 -2.00 -5.09
N VAL A 35 -0.08 -1.69 -6.29
CA VAL A 35 -1.35 -2.22 -6.81
C VAL A 35 -1.21 -3.69 -7.18
N ASP A 36 -0.11 -4.08 -7.81
CA ASP A 36 0.12 -5.46 -8.25
C ASP A 36 0.61 -6.38 -7.12
N LEU A 37 0.87 -5.83 -5.91
CA LEU A 37 1.31 -6.60 -4.76
C LEU A 37 0.20 -7.56 -4.30
N PRO A 38 0.38 -8.89 -4.39
CA PRO A 38 -0.67 -9.84 -3.99
C PRO A 38 -0.92 -9.84 -2.48
N GLU A 39 -2.12 -10.27 -2.07
CA GLU A 39 -2.45 -10.45 -0.64
C GLU A 39 -1.46 -11.39 0.06
N GLY A 40 -1.02 -11.01 1.26
CA GLY A 40 -0.06 -11.77 2.05
C GLY A 40 1.39 -11.62 1.58
N CYS A 41 1.66 -10.91 0.48
CA CYS A 41 3.00 -10.65 -0.01
C CYS A 41 3.57 -9.33 0.54
N ARG A 42 4.89 -9.21 0.46
CA ARG A 42 5.65 -8.02 0.81
C ARG A 42 6.88 -7.87 -0.08
N PHE A 43 7.37 -6.64 -0.19
CA PHE A 43 8.69 -6.36 -0.75
C PHE A 43 9.44 -5.36 0.11
N ARG A 44 10.77 -5.42 0.05
CA ARG A 44 11.64 -4.44 0.71
C ARG A 44 11.85 -3.25 -0.21
N ILE A 45 11.73 -2.03 0.31
CA ILE A 45 11.84 -0.80 -0.48
C ILE A 45 13.26 -0.63 -1.02
N SER A 46 14.29 -0.93 -0.22
CA SER A 46 15.70 -0.83 -0.62
C SER A 46 16.08 -1.72 -1.81
N ASP A 47 15.31 -2.80 -2.05
CA ASP A 47 15.56 -3.70 -3.18
C ASP A 47 14.98 -3.15 -4.49
N ARG A 48 14.13 -2.10 -4.41
CA ARG A 48 13.39 -1.52 -5.53
C ARG A 48 13.81 -0.08 -5.85
N CYS A 49 14.47 0.58 -4.90
CA CYS A 49 14.73 2.00 -4.97
C CYS A 49 16.13 2.33 -4.44
N ARG A 50 16.76 3.37 -4.98
CA ARG A 50 18.07 3.85 -4.51
C ARG A 50 17.92 4.56 -3.18
N GLU A 51 18.98 4.52 -2.36
CA GLU A 51 18.99 5.10 -1.01
C GLU A 51 18.48 6.56 -0.96
N LYS A 52 18.96 7.40 -1.90
CA LYS A 52 18.57 8.82 -1.99
C LYS A 52 17.09 9.05 -2.30
N ASP A 53 16.39 8.05 -2.84
CA ASP A 53 15.01 8.14 -3.31
C ASP A 53 14.04 7.37 -2.37
N LEU A 54 14.54 6.80 -1.26
CA LEU A 54 13.74 6.01 -0.31
C LEU A 54 12.66 6.83 0.38
N GLU A 55 12.98 8.07 0.76
CA GLU A 55 12.04 8.94 1.46
C GLU A 55 10.86 9.32 0.55
N LEU A 56 11.15 9.68 -0.71
CA LEU A 56 10.12 9.91 -1.73
C LEU A 56 9.25 8.68 -1.96
N PHE A 57 9.86 7.49 -2.04
CA PHE A 57 9.11 6.24 -2.16
C PHE A 57 8.14 6.05 -1.00
N ARG A 58 8.62 6.22 0.25
CA ARG A 58 7.82 6.07 1.47
C ARG A 58 6.67 7.07 1.52
N ASP A 59 6.90 8.30 1.11
CA ASP A 59 5.88 9.35 1.04
C ASP A 59 4.77 9.00 0.05
N ILE A 60 5.13 8.51 -1.13
CA ILE A 60 4.17 8.05 -2.13
C ILE A 60 3.36 6.87 -1.58
N VAL A 61 4.01 5.87 -0.97
CA VAL A 61 3.30 4.73 -0.37
C VAL A 61 2.31 5.17 0.71
N LYS A 62 2.71 6.10 1.59
CA LYS A 62 1.81 6.64 2.62
C LYS A 62 0.61 7.36 2.03
N THR A 63 0.81 8.11 0.94
CA THR A 63 -0.28 8.73 0.18
C THR A 63 -1.24 7.67 -0.36
N LEU A 64 -0.71 6.60 -0.99
CA LEU A 64 -1.53 5.50 -1.51
C LEU A 64 -2.32 4.79 -0.41
N ILE A 65 -1.73 4.58 0.77
CA ILE A 65 -2.41 3.99 1.93
C ILE A 65 -3.55 4.90 2.42
N ALA A 66 -3.28 6.19 2.56
CA ALA A 66 -4.27 7.16 3.05
C ALA A 66 -5.46 7.34 2.09
N GLU A 67 -5.23 7.16 0.79
CA GLU A 67 -6.24 7.30 -0.27
C GLU A 67 -6.92 5.96 -0.61
N GLN A 68 -6.40 4.83 -0.13
CA GLN A 68 -6.97 3.52 -0.42
C GLN A 68 -8.38 3.41 0.18
N PRO A 69 -9.41 3.05 -0.61
CA PRO A 69 -10.72 2.78 -0.06
C PRO A 69 -10.68 1.57 0.87
N TYR A 70 -11.32 1.69 2.02
CA TYR A 70 -11.42 0.58 2.97
C TYR A 70 -12.33 -0.52 2.42
N ASP A 71 -11.78 -1.72 2.24
CA ASP A 71 -12.52 -2.95 2.03
C ASP A 71 -12.05 -3.97 3.07
N LYS A 72 -13.01 -4.53 3.83
CA LYS A 72 -12.74 -5.54 4.86
C LYS A 72 -12.42 -6.92 4.30
N TYR A 73 -12.82 -7.22 3.06
CA TYR A 73 -12.64 -8.53 2.44
C TYR A 73 -11.39 -8.63 1.57
N ALA A 74 -10.77 -7.48 1.28
CA ALA A 74 -9.53 -7.36 0.54
C ALA A 74 -8.36 -7.01 1.46
N GLY A 75 -7.17 -7.46 1.08
CA GLY A 75 -5.92 -7.05 1.70
C GLY A 75 -5.65 -5.56 1.52
N GLN A 76 -5.17 -4.91 2.58
CA GLN A 76 -4.83 -3.49 2.60
C GLN A 76 -3.32 -3.28 2.49
N LEU A 77 -2.92 -2.19 1.82
CA LEU A 77 -1.53 -1.80 1.82
C LEU A 77 -1.13 -1.31 3.21
N GLU A 78 0.04 -1.74 3.65
CA GLU A 78 0.63 -1.30 4.88
C GLU A 78 2.13 -1.10 4.70
N LEU A 79 2.66 -0.16 5.46
CA LEU A 79 4.09 0.08 5.61
C LEU A 79 4.51 -0.46 6.98
N SER A 80 5.63 -1.17 7.04
CA SER A 80 6.15 -1.68 8.31
C SER A 80 6.60 -0.54 9.23
N ASP A 81 6.63 -0.80 10.54
CA ASP A 81 7.02 0.20 11.55
C ASP A 81 8.46 0.70 11.38
N ASP A 82 9.35 -0.17 10.89
CA ASP A 82 10.73 0.15 10.53
C ASP A 82 10.87 0.83 9.15
N MET A 83 9.76 1.01 8.43
CA MET A 83 9.69 1.69 7.13
C MET A 83 10.49 0.99 6.02
N GLU A 84 10.84 -0.28 6.20
CA GLU A 84 11.65 -1.06 5.25
C GLU A 84 10.80 -1.84 4.25
N TYR A 85 9.57 -2.21 4.62
CA TYR A 85 8.71 -3.10 3.84
C TYR A 85 7.36 -2.48 3.52
N VAL A 86 6.94 -2.64 2.27
CA VAL A 86 5.54 -2.53 1.87
C VAL A 86 4.96 -3.93 1.85
N ARG A 87 3.79 -4.11 2.47
CA ARG A 87 3.06 -5.37 2.50
C ARG A 87 1.60 -5.17 2.12
N ARG A 88 0.98 -6.21 1.60
CA ARG A 88 -0.48 -6.28 1.50
C ARG A 88 -1.00 -7.31 2.49
N THR A 89 -1.88 -6.89 3.38
CA THR A 89 -2.48 -7.79 4.37
C THR A 89 -3.40 -8.80 3.70
N THR A 90 -3.94 -9.73 4.48
CA THR A 90 -4.98 -10.65 4.00
C THR A 90 -6.33 -10.07 4.42
N GLY A 91 -7.27 -10.03 3.49
CA GLY A 91 -8.63 -9.61 3.80
C GLY A 91 -9.29 -10.58 4.80
N PHE A 92 -10.26 -10.10 5.56
CA PHE A 92 -10.97 -10.93 6.52
C PHE A 92 -11.66 -12.11 5.80
N LYS A 93 -11.34 -13.34 6.23
CA LYS A 93 -12.02 -14.56 5.80
C LYS A 93 -12.80 -15.12 7.00
N PRO A 94 -14.14 -15.14 6.98
CA PRO A 94 -14.91 -15.74 8.06
C PRO A 94 -14.58 -17.23 8.15
N SER A 95 -14.48 -17.77 9.37
CA SER A 95 -14.40 -19.20 9.56
C SER A 95 -15.67 -19.83 9.00
N GLY A 96 -15.52 -20.77 8.05
CA GLY A 96 -16.66 -21.48 7.50
C GLY A 96 -17.41 -22.20 8.61
N ASN A 97 -18.69 -21.86 8.81
CA ASN A 97 -19.57 -22.61 9.71
C ASN A 97 -19.63 -24.07 9.22
N ARG A 98 -18.95 -24.97 9.93
CA ARG A 98 -19.06 -26.43 9.71
C ARG A 98 -20.45 -26.98 10.09
N PHE A 99 -21.36 -26.13 10.53
CA PHE A 99 -22.76 -26.44 10.84
C PHE A 99 -23.67 -26.03 9.67
N ILE A 100 -23.51 -26.67 8.51
CA ILE A 100 -24.61 -26.79 7.56
C ILE A 100 -25.28 -28.13 7.88
N PRO A 101 -26.49 -28.16 8.46
CA PRO A 101 -27.22 -29.41 8.61
C PRO A 101 -27.42 -29.98 7.22
N LYS A 102 -26.86 -31.17 6.95
CA LYS A 102 -27.23 -31.94 5.77
C LYS A 102 -28.71 -32.28 5.91
N TRP A 103 -29.59 -31.47 5.32
CA TRP A 103 -30.97 -31.87 5.10
C TRP A 103 -30.94 -33.11 4.22
N ARG A 104 -31.09 -34.28 4.84
CA ARG A 104 -31.36 -35.53 4.14
C ARG A 104 -32.73 -35.36 3.50
N LYS A 105 -32.78 -35.23 2.18
CA LYS A 105 -34.01 -35.49 1.43
C LYS A 105 -34.29 -36.98 1.57
N GLY A 106 -35.40 -37.30 2.24
CA GLY A 106 -36.03 -38.63 2.18
C GLY A 106 -36.72 -38.85 0.86
#